data_AF-E3E6T3-F1
#
_entry.id   AF-E3E6T3-F1
#
_cell.length_a   1.000
_cell.length_b   1.000
_cell.length_c   1.000
_cell.angle_alpha   90.00
_cell.angle_beta   90.00
_cell.angle_gamma   90.00
#
_symmetry.space_group_name_H-M   'P 1'
#
loop_
_entity.id
_entity.type
_entity.pdbx_description
1 polymer ?
#
loop_
_entity_poly.entity_id
_entity_poly.type
_entity_poly.pdbx_seq_one_letter_code
_entity_poly.pdbx_strand_id
1 'polypeptide(L)'
;MVNVYDEIRKGERGAWVSIAAYLLLSAFKLISGYIFASSALLADGFNNVTDIVVSIAVLIGLRISQKPPDSDHTYGHFRAETIAALLASFIMAVVGLQVLIDGIGSIFKGGKQTPDITSAGVAVICAVIMLGVYLYNNRLARQINNKALLAAAKDNLSDALVSVGAAVGIIGAQFGLPWLDTVAAIVVGFIICKTAWEIFRDSTHSLTDGFDEQELSDLRSTIALIPGVEGIRDVKARVHGNHALVDVVIEVNPQLSLIEGHRISDRIEERLQEVHNTMHVHVHVEPKL
;
A
#
# COMPACT_ATOMS: atom_id res chain seq x y z
N MET A 1 24.51 -8.11 4.15
CA MET A 1 23.07 -8.36 3.90
C MET A 1 22.27 -7.65 4.98
N VAL A 2 21.50 -6.62 4.62
CA VAL A 2 20.47 -6.08 5.51
C VAL A 2 19.47 -7.21 5.73
N ASN A 3 19.15 -7.51 6.97
CA ASN A 3 18.22 -8.58 7.28
C ASN A 3 16.82 -8.15 6.83
N VAL A 4 16.26 -8.79 5.81
CA VAL A 4 14.92 -8.51 5.25
C VAL A 4 13.87 -8.40 6.37
N TYR A 5 13.98 -9.26 7.38
CA TYR A 5 13.09 -9.27 8.53
C TYR A 5 13.19 -7.99 9.39
N ASP A 6 14.35 -7.34 9.45
CA ASP A 6 14.51 -6.07 10.19
C ASP A 6 13.82 -4.89 9.48
N GLU A 7 13.74 -4.90 8.16
CA GLU A 7 12.99 -3.88 7.40
C GLU A 7 11.49 -4.03 7.59
N ILE A 8 10.98 -5.26 7.52
CA ILE A 8 9.56 -5.54 7.78
C ILE A 8 9.20 -5.17 9.22
N ARG A 9 10.10 -5.42 10.18
CA ARG A 9 9.91 -5.05 11.58
C ARG A 9 9.87 -3.52 11.80
N LYS A 10 10.58 -2.73 10.97
CA LYS A 10 10.40 -1.27 10.96
C LYS A 10 9.00 -0.89 10.47
N GLY A 11 8.43 -1.64 9.54
CA GLY A 11 7.07 -1.45 9.02
C GLY A 11 6.00 -1.49 10.11
N GLU A 12 6.16 -2.34 11.13
CA GLU A 12 5.23 -2.38 12.28
C GLU A 12 5.10 -1.02 12.98
N ARG A 13 6.19 -0.24 13.06
CA ARG A 13 6.14 1.09 13.68
C ARG A 13 5.18 2.00 12.95
N GLY A 14 5.14 1.93 11.62
CA GLY A 14 4.20 2.72 10.82
C GLY A 14 2.75 2.31 11.05
N ALA A 15 2.47 1.01 11.10
CA ALA A 15 1.14 0.51 11.43
C ALA A 15 0.70 0.91 12.85
N TRP A 16 1.60 0.84 13.84
CA TRP A 16 1.31 1.30 15.20
C TRP A 16 1.05 2.81 15.29
N VAL A 17 1.78 3.62 14.51
CA VAL A 17 1.55 5.07 14.44
C VAL A 17 0.16 5.37 13.87
N SER A 18 -0.27 4.65 12.82
CA SER A 18 -1.65 4.74 12.31
C SER A 18 -2.69 4.35 13.36
N ILE A 19 -2.52 3.19 14.02
CA ILE A 19 -3.45 2.72 15.06
C ILE A 19 -3.56 3.73 16.20
N ALA A 20 -2.43 4.25 16.69
CA ALA A 20 -2.40 5.23 17.76
C ALA A 20 -3.09 6.54 17.35
N ALA A 21 -2.83 7.01 16.13
CA ALA A 21 -3.48 8.21 15.60
C ALA A 21 -4.99 8.03 15.48
N TYR A 22 -5.45 6.92 14.88
CA TYR A 22 -6.88 6.63 14.74
C TYR A 22 -7.59 6.49 16.09
N LEU A 23 -6.96 5.86 17.08
CA LEU A 23 -7.52 5.74 18.43
C LEU A 23 -7.66 7.10 19.10
N LEU A 24 -6.62 7.95 19.03
CA LEU A 24 -6.65 9.30 19.58
C LEU A 24 -7.68 10.20 18.88
N LEU A 25 -7.74 10.15 17.55
CA LEU A 25 -8.69 10.93 16.76
C LEU A 25 -10.12 10.46 16.97
N SER A 26 -10.37 9.16 17.01
CA SER A 26 -11.71 8.61 17.29
C SER A 26 -12.19 9.04 18.67
N ALA A 27 -11.34 8.91 19.72
CA ALA A 27 -11.67 9.38 21.05
C ALA A 27 -11.95 10.89 21.08
N PHE A 28 -11.10 11.70 20.43
CA PHE A 28 -11.27 13.15 20.35
C PHE A 28 -12.57 13.55 19.64
N LYS A 29 -12.88 12.92 18.49
CA LYS A 29 -14.11 13.15 17.71
C LYS A 29 -15.35 12.73 18.47
N LEU A 30 -15.34 11.57 19.14
CA LEU A 30 -16.48 11.06 19.92
C LEU A 30 -16.77 11.95 21.14
N ILE A 31 -15.74 12.34 21.90
CA ILE A 31 -15.88 13.25 23.04
C ILE A 31 -16.40 14.61 22.57
N SER A 32 -15.80 15.17 21.51
CA SER A 32 -16.24 16.44 20.93
C SER A 32 -17.68 16.35 20.41
N GLY A 33 -18.04 15.27 19.72
CA GLY A 33 -19.38 15.03 19.21
C GLY A 33 -20.43 14.94 20.33
N TYR A 34 -20.08 14.36 21.47
CA TYR A 34 -20.96 14.35 22.65
C TYR A 34 -21.11 15.73 23.28
N ILE A 35 -20.01 16.46 23.50
CA ILE A 35 -20.01 17.79 24.12
C ILE A 35 -20.75 18.82 23.24
N PHE A 36 -20.50 18.78 21.93
CA PHE A 36 -21.09 19.71 20.96
C PHE A 36 -22.43 19.21 20.38
N ALA A 37 -22.97 18.09 20.88
CA ALA A 37 -24.18 17.45 20.37
C ALA A 37 -24.19 17.27 18.83
N SER A 38 -23.02 16.99 18.26
CA SER A 38 -22.80 16.91 16.82
C SER A 38 -22.85 15.46 16.36
N SER A 39 -23.97 15.08 15.74
CA SER A 39 -24.12 13.75 15.12
C SER A 39 -23.10 13.50 14.00
N ALA A 40 -22.63 14.56 13.33
CA ALA A 40 -21.60 14.46 12.31
C ALA A 40 -20.25 14.04 12.89
N LEU A 41 -19.82 14.66 13.99
CA LEU A 41 -18.57 14.30 14.68
C LEU A 41 -18.65 12.90 15.32
N LEU A 42 -19.81 12.50 15.82
CA LEU A 42 -20.01 11.14 16.33
C LEU A 42 -19.88 10.09 15.21
N ALA A 43 -20.56 10.31 14.07
CA ALA A 43 -20.48 9.40 12.92
C ALA A 43 -19.04 9.30 12.38
N ASP A 44 -18.36 10.43 12.25
CA ASP A 44 -16.96 10.49 11.81
C ASP A 44 -16.02 9.79 12.82
N GLY A 45 -16.26 9.96 14.13
CA GLY A 45 -15.52 9.24 15.18
C GLY A 45 -15.68 7.72 15.10
N PHE A 46 -16.86 7.22 14.72
CA PHE A 46 -17.10 5.79 14.47
C PHE A 46 -16.46 5.30 13.17
N ASN A 47 -16.40 6.12 12.13
CA ASN A 47 -15.66 5.78 10.90
C ASN A 47 -14.19 5.52 11.21
N ASN A 48 -13.54 6.39 11.99
CA ASN A 48 -12.17 6.19 12.45
C ASN A 48 -11.96 4.88 13.25
N VAL A 49 -13.00 4.25 13.81
CA VAL A 49 -12.90 2.92 14.43
C VAL A 49 -12.73 1.83 13.36
N THR A 50 -13.40 1.96 12.21
CA THR A 50 -13.21 1.05 11.07
C THR A 50 -11.77 1.11 10.57
N ASP A 51 -11.15 2.29 10.57
CA ASP A 51 -9.76 2.46 10.12
C ASP A 51 -8.74 1.87 11.11
N ILE A 52 -9.09 1.78 12.40
CA ILE A 52 -8.33 0.98 13.38
C ILE A 52 -8.36 -0.49 12.97
N VAL A 53 -9.51 -1.03 12.55
CA VAL A 53 -9.63 -2.43 12.11
C VAL A 53 -8.78 -2.68 10.85
N VAL A 54 -8.79 -1.76 9.88
CA VAL A 54 -7.93 -1.81 8.69
C VAL A 54 -6.46 -1.81 9.10
N SER A 55 -6.06 -0.90 9.98
CA SER A 55 -4.68 -0.78 10.44
C SER A 55 -4.20 -2.01 11.21
N ILE A 56 -5.09 -2.65 11.98
CA ILE A 56 -4.82 -3.94 12.63
C ILE A 56 -4.65 -5.04 11.60
N ALA A 57 -5.51 -5.10 10.57
CA ALA A 57 -5.37 -6.09 9.49
C ALA A 57 -4.02 -5.95 8.77
N VAL A 58 -3.59 -4.72 8.50
CA VAL A 58 -2.25 -4.43 7.95
C VAL A 58 -1.15 -4.87 8.92
N LEU A 59 -1.27 -4.57 10.21
CA LEU A 59 -0.30 -5.00 11.23
C LEU A 59 -0.19 -6.53 11.31
N ILE A 60 -1.31 -7.24 11.23
CA ILE A 60 -1.34 -8.72 11.21
C ILE A 60 -0.62 -9.23 9.96
N GLY A 61 -0.90 -8.66 8.78
CA GLY A 61 -0.21 -9.00 7.53
C GLY A 61 1.30 -8.84 7.64
N LEU A 62 1.77 -7.71 8.19
CA LEU A 62 3.18 -7.44 8.44
C LEU A 62 3.81 -8.40 9.45
N ARG A 63 3.06 -8.83 10.48
CA ARG A 63 3.56 -9.82 11.45
C ARG A 63 3.66 -11.22 10.87
N ILE A 64 2.71 -11.60 10.04
CA ILE A 64 2.73 -12.89 9.36
C ILE A 64 3.89 -12.91 8.35
N SER A 65 4.14 -11.83 7.60
CA SER A 65 5.23 -11.78 6.62
C SER A 65 6.63 -11.88 7.24
N GLN A 66 6.78 -11.52 8.51
CA GLN A 66 8.02 -11.70 9.27
C GLN A 66 8.32 -13.15 9.65
N LYS A 67 7.38 -14.08 9.47
CA LYS A 67 7.64 -15.49 9.78
C LYS A 67 8.64 -16.08 8.77
N PRO A 68 9.72 -16.72 9.24
CA PRO A 68 10.66 -17.39 8.36
C PRO A 68 9.98 -18.56 7.64
N PRO A 69 10.63 -19.12 6.58
CA PRO A 69 10.16 -20.32 5.93
C PRO A 69 9.94 -21.48 6.89
N ASP A 70 8.86 -22.23 6.67
CA ASP A 70 8.51 -23.44 7.40
C ASP A 70 8.17 -24.59 6.44
N SER A 71 7.61 -25.69 6.95
CA SER A 71 7.39 -26.90 6.17
C SER A 71 6.33 -26.77 5.07
N ASP A 72 5.36 -25.88 5.24
CA ASP A 72 4.28 -25.64 4.27
C ASP A 72 4.44 -24.32 3.51
N HIS A 73 5.35 -23.43 3.93
CA HIS A 73 5.73 -22.20 3.23
C HIS A 73 7.26 -22.12 3.06
N THR A 74 7.80 -22.90 2.12
CA THR A 74 9.26 -23.01 1.88
C THR A 74 9.92 -21.72 1.39
N TYR A 75 9.17 -20.79 0.80
CA TYR A 75 9.63 -19.47 0.39
C TYR A 75 9.33 -18.37 1.43
N GLY A 76 8.80 -18.74 2.60
CA GLY A 76 8.40 -17.80 3.64
C GLY A 76 7.01 -17.19 3.42
N HIS A 77 6.66 -16.24 4.29
CA HIS A 77 5.29 -15.72 4.42
C HIS A 77 5.07 -14.35 3.78
N PHE A 78 5.99 -13.88 2.94
CA PHE A 78 5.99 -12.52 2.40
C PHE A 78 4.70 -12.13 1.64
N ARG A 79 3.98 -13.09 1.06
CA ARG A 79 2.69 -12.84 0.40
C ARG A 79 1.60 -12.31 1.34
N ALA A 80 1.74 -12.50 2.65
CA ALA A 80 0.81 -11.96 3.64
C ALA A 80 0.68 -10.43 3.56
N GLU A 81 1.74 -9.73 3.14
CA GLU A 81 1.70 -8.28 2.92
C GLU A 81 0.80 -7.91 1.76
N THR A 82 0.93 -8.61 0.62
CA THR A 82 0.10 -8.38 -0.56
C THR A 82 -1.37 -8.69 -0.27
N ILE A 83 -1.65 -9.74 0.52
CA ILE A 83 -2.99 -10.08 0.97
C ILE A 83 -3.56 -8.97 1.88
N ALA A 84 -2.75 -8.44 2.80
CA ALA A 84 -3.18 -7.34 3.67
C ALA A 84 -3.44 -6.05 2.89
N ALA A 85 -2.59 -5.73 1.89
CA ALA A 85 -2.80 -4.59 0.99
C ALA A 85 -4.10 -4.75 0.17
N LEU A 86 -4.36 -5.96 -0.33
CA LEU A 86 -5.60 -6.29 -1.03
C LEU A 86 -6.83 -6.10 -0.12
N LEU A 87 -6.79 -6.63 1.10
CA LEU A 87 -7.87 -6.46 2.07
C LEU A 87 -8.11 -4.99 2.43
N ALA A 88 -7.05 -4.22 2.67
CA ALA A 88 -7.14 -2.79 2.91
C ALA A 88 -7.79 -2.07 1.72
N SER A 89 -7.42 -2.41 0.48
CA SER A 89 -8.03 -1.82 -0.71
C SER A 89 -9.53 -2.08 -0.83
N PHE A 90 -10.01 -3.27 -0.42
CA PHE A 90 -11.43 -3.57 -0.38
C PHE A 90 -12.17 -2.69 0.63
N ILE A 91 -11.63 -2.54 1.84
CA ILE A 91 -12.25 -1.72 2.88
C ILE A 91 -12.26 -0.25 2.45
N MET A 92 -11.14 0.25 1.91
CA MET A 92 -11.05 1.59 1.32
C MET A 92 -12.08 1.81 0.21
N ALA A 93 -12.31 0.82 -0.66
CA ALA A 93 -13.31 0.93 -1.72
C ALA A 93 -14.73 1.05 -1.15
N VAL A 94 -15.06 0.29 -0.09
CA VAL A 94 -16.35 0.38 0.60
C VAL A 94 -16.53 1.76 1.22
N VAL A 95 -15.52 2.27 1.94
CA VAL A 95 -15.56 3.62 2.54
C VAL A 95 -15.71 4.70 1.46
N GLY A 96 -14.92 4.63 0.39
CA GLY A 96 -15.02 5.58 -0.74
C GLY A 96 -16.41 5.56 -1.39
N LEU A 97 -17.00 4.37 -1.57
CA LEU A 97 -18.35 4.25 -2.11
C LEU A 97 -19.41 4.79 -1.15
N GLN A 98 -19.27 4.57 0.15
CA GLN A 98 -20.16 5.14 1.16
C GLN A 98 -20.11 6.67 1.12
N VAL A 99 -18.91 7.27 1.05
CA VAL A 99 -18.73 8.72 0.90
C VAL A 99 -19.41 9.25 -0.37
N LEU A 100 -19.30 8.54 -1.49
CA LEU A 100 -19.99 8.89 -2.74
C LEU A 100 -21.51 8.82 -2.61
N ILE A 101 -22.04 7.75 -2.01
CA ILE A 101 -23.48 7.57 -1.80
C ILE A 101 -24.03 8.67 -0.89
N ASP A 102 -23.32 8.98 0.20
CA ASP A 102 -23.71 10.05 1.13
C ASP A 102 -23.65 11.43 0.47
N GLY A 103 -22.60 11.68 -0.32
CA GLY A 103 -22.42 12.89 -1.11
C GLY A 103 -23.57 13.08 -2.11
N ILE A 104 -23.85 12.08 -2.95
CA ILE A 104 -24.95 12.13 -3.93
C ILE A 104 -26.31 12.23 -3.22
N GLY A 105 -26.52 11.46 -2.15
CA GLY A 105 -27.75 11.48 -1.37
C GLY A 105 -28.02 12.85 -0.73
N SER A 106 -26.98 13.61 -0.40
CA SER A 106 -27.12 14.97 0.13
C SER A 106 -27.73 15.95 -0.87
N ILE A 107 -27.55 15.74 -2.19
CA ILE A 107 -28.18 16.54 -3.26
C ILE A 107 -29.71 16.43 -3.20
N PHE A 108 -30.20 15.20 -3.01
CA PHE A 108 -31.64 14.91 -3.04
C PHE A 108 -32.36 15.21 -1.72
N LYS A 109 -31.65 15.17 -0.59
CA LYS A 109 -32.25 15.34 0.73
C LYS A 109 -32.53 16.80 1.13
N GLY A 110 -32.07 17.78 0.35
CA GLY A 110 -32.45 19.18 0.52
C GLY A 110 -32.22 19.71 1.94
N GLY A 111 -30.98 20.09 2.25
CA GLY A 111 -30.63 20.77 3.50
C GLY A 111 -30.29 19.81 4.65
N LYS A 112 -29.00 19.54 4.84
CA LYS A 112 -28.49 19.21 6.17
C LYS A 112 -28.36 20.50 6.97
N GLN A 113 -28.63 20.43 8.27
CA GLN A 113 -28.22 21.44 9.24
C GLN A 113 -26.75 21.76 8.97
N THR A 114 -26.46 23.04 8.73
CA THR A 114 -25.09 23.53 8.59
C THR A 114 -24.28 23.02 9.78
N PRO A 115 -23.23 22.22 9.57
CA PRO A 115 -22.42 21.74 10.67
C PRO A 115 -21.91 22.95 11.47
N ASP A 116 -21.96 22.84 12.79
CA ASP A 116 -21.53 23.93 13.66
C ASP A 116 -20.09 24.33 13.33
N ILE A 117 -19.78 25.62 13.39
CA ILE A 117 -18.47 26.17 12.99
C ILE A 117 -17.34 25.56 13.82
N THR A 118 -17.66 25.10 15.03
CA THR A 118 -16.76 24.34 15.92
C THR A 118 -16.31 23.00 15.31
N SER A 119 -17.17 22.37 14.49
CA SER A 119 -16.87 21.13 13.75
C SER A 119 -15.80 21.33 12.68
N ALA A 120 -15.70 22.54 12.09
CA ALA A 120 -14.67 22.86 11.10
C ALA A 120 -13.27 22.86 11.74
N GLY A 121 -13.14 23.40 12.96
CA GLY A 121 -11.87 23.38 13.70
C GLY A 121 -11.40 21.96 14.00
N VAL A 122 -12.32 21.08 14.41
CA VAL A 122 -12.03 19.66 14.62
C VAL A 122 -11.60 18.98 13.32
N ALA A 123 -12.30 19.23 12.21
CA ALA A 123 -11.95 18.67 10.90
C ALA A 123 -10.55 19.11 10.44
N VAL A 124 -10.19 20.38 10.61
CA VAL A 124 -8.84 20.88 10.28
C VAL A 124 -7.76 20.24 11.15
N ILE A 125 -7.99 20.09 12.45
CA ILE A 125 -7.04 19.42 13.36
C ILE A 125 -6.84 17.96 12.92
N CYS A 126 -7.92 17.25 12.63
CA CYS A 126 -7.86 15.86 12.15
C CYS A 126 -7.11 15.75 10.82
N ALA A 127 -7.39 16.66 9.87
CA ALA A 127 -6.70 16.71 8.58
C ALA A 127 -5.18 16.88 8.75
N VAL A 128 -4.75 17.80 9.62
CA VAL A 128 -3.32 18.05 9.87
C VAL A 128 -2.64 16.83 10.49
N ILE A 129 -3.28 16.21 11.49
CA ILE A 129 -2.74 15.00 12.14
C ILE A 129 -2.61 13.87 11.12
N MET A 130 -3.67 13.58 10.36
CA MET A 130 -3.67 12.49 9.38
C MET A 130 -2.72 12.74 8.22
N LEU A 131 -2.54 13.98 7.79
CA LEU A 131 -1.51 14.33 6.80
C LEU A 131 -0.10 14.07 7.36
N GLY A 132 0.14 14.38 8.63
CA GLY A 132 1.41 14.07 9.30
C GLY A 132 1.69 12.57 9.36
N VAL A 133 0.68 11.77 9.73
CA VAL A 133 0.74 10.29 9.77
C VAL A 133 0.97 9.74 8.37
N TYR A 134 0.28 10.25 7.34
CA TYR A 134 0.50 9.90 5.95
C TYR A 134 1.95 10.16 5.52
N LEU A 135 2.48 11.36 5.79
CA LEU A 135 3.84 11.71 5.38
C LEU A 135 4.88 10.79 6.03
N TYR A 136 4.70 10.45 7.31
CA TYR A 136 5.55 9.50 8.01
C TYR A 136 5.45 8.08 7.40
N ASN A 137 4.24 7.55 7.26
CA ASN A 137 4.03 6.19 6.77
C ASN A 137 4.38 6.04 5.28
N ASN A 138 4.11 7.03 4.44
CA ASN A 138 4.48 6.99 3.02
C ASN A 138 6.01 7.02 2.84
N ARG A 139 6.72 7.82 3.65
CA ARG A 139 8.19 7.79 3.66
C ARG A 139 8.70 6.42 4.12
N LEU A 140 8.17 5.90 5.22
CA LEU A 140 8.59 4.60 5.74
C LEU A 140 8.30 3.48 4.74
N ALA A 141 7.07 3.41 4.21
CA ALA A 141 6.64 2.42 3.23
C ALA A 141 7.53 2.38 1.99
N ARG A 142 7.90 3.56 1.46
CA ARG A 142 8.83 3.66 0.33
C ARG A 142 10.25 3.26 0.68
N GLN A 143 10.72 3.56 1.90
CA GLN A 143 12.05 3.16 2.35
C GLN A 143 12.20 1.64 2.49
N ILE A 144 11.15 0.94 2.93
CA ILE A 144 11.15 -0.52 3.11
C ILE A 144 10.48 -1.28 1.95
N ASN A 145 10.06 -0.55 0.91
CA ASN A 145 9.33 -1.03 -0.26
C ASN A 145 8.10 -1.93 0.06
N ASN A 146 7.34 -1.60 1.10
CA ASN A 146 6.26 -2.46 1.61
C ASN A 146 4.87 -2.01 1.14
N LYS A 147 4.20 -2.89 0.38
CA LYS A 147 2.88 -2.61 -0.21
C LYS A 147 1.77 -2.48 0.83
N ALA A 148 1.80 -3.26 1.90
CA ALA A 148 0.79 -3.21 2.96
C ALA A 148 0.85 -1.89 3.73
N LEU A 149 2.05 -1.45 4.09
CA LEU A 149 2.23 -0.15 4.75
C LEU A 149 1.93 1.02 3.82
N LEU A 150 2.23 0.89 2.52
CA LEU A 150 1.85 1.90 1.53
C LEU A 150 0.33 2.02 1.40
N ALA A 151 -0.40 0.91 1.42
CA ALA A 151 -1.86 0.91 1.43
C ALA A 151 -2.41 1.64 2.68
N ALA A 152 -1.88 1.32 3.87
CA ALA A 152 -2.22 2.04 5.11
C ALA A 152 -1.88 3.54 5.03
N ALA A 153 -0.77 3.92 4.39
CA ALA A 153 -0.45 5.32 4.18
C ALA A 153 -1.48 6.01 3.27
N LYS A 154 -1.88 5.37 2.16
CA LYS A 154 -2.89 5.93 1.25
C LYS A 154 -4.28 6.00 1.90
N ASP A 155 -4.59 5.08 2.80
CA ASP A 155 -5.76 5.16 3.67
C ASP A 155 -5.70 6.40 4.59
N ASN A 156 -4.58 6.61 5.29
CA ASN A 156 -4.38 7.82 6.10
C ASN A 156 -4.54 9.13 5.29
N LEU A 157 -4.09 9.13 4.02
CA LEU A 157 -4.27 10.26 3.11
C LEU A 157 -5.74 10.47 2.75
N SER A 158 -6.48 9.39 2.51
CA SER A 158 -7.91 9.42 2.21
C SER A 158 -8.67 10.09 3.34
N ASP A 159 -8.33 9.75 4.59
CA ASP A 159 -8.91 10.34 5.80
C ASP A 159 -8.58 11.84 5.96
N ALA A 160 -7.34 12.22 5.64
CA ALA A 160 -6.95 13.63 5.59
C ALA A 160 -7.75 14.39 4.52
N LEU A 161 -7.97 13.81 3.34
CA LEU A 161 -8.74 14.43 2.26
C LEU A 161 -10.24 14.56 2.62
N VAL A 162 -10.82 13.56 3.29
CA VAL A 162 -12.20 13.65 3.82
C VAL A 162 -12.31 14.79 4.82
N SER A 163 -11.35 14.88 5.75
CA SER A 163 -11.32 15.94 6.76
C SER A 163 -11.15 17.34 6.14
N VAL A 164 -10.30 17.48 5.11
CA VAL A 164 -10.16 18.72 4.33
C VAL A 164 -11.44 19.05 3.57
N GLY A 165 -12.05 18.06 2.91
CA GLY A 165 -13.30 18.22 2.17
C GLY A 165 -14.43 18.70 3.07
N ALA A 166 -14.56 18.11 4.25
CA ALA A 166 -15.51 18.54 5.26
C ALA A 166 -15.23 19.98 5.75
N ALA A 167 -13.97 20.34 6.02
CA ALA A 167 -13.62 21.70 6.42
C ALA A 167 -13.98 22.73 5.33
N VAL A 168 -13.68 22.44 4.07
CA VAL A 168 -14.05 23.28 2.92
C VAL A 168 -15.57 23.38 2.78
N GLY A 169 -16.30 22.28 2.95
CA GLY A 169 -17.76 22.24 2.92
C GLY A 169 -18.39 23.13 3.99
N ILE A 170 -17.92 23.01 5.24
CA ILE A 170 -18.43 23.79 6.37
C ILE A 170 -18.14 25.29 6.18
N ILE A 171 -16.90 25.64 5.82
CA ILE A 171 -16.53 27.04 5.57
C ILE A 171 -17.34 27.60 4.39
N GLY A 172 -17.47 26.84 3.31
CA GLY A 172 -18.27 27.22 2.14
C GLY A 172 -19.72 27.49 2.49
N ALA A 173 -20.34 26.66 3.34
CA ALA A 173 -21.69 26.87 3.81
C ALA A 173 -21.87 28.20 4.57
N GLN A 174 -20.86 28.64 5.34
CA GLN A 174 -20.88 29.94 6.03
C GLN A 174 -20.88 31.13 5.06
N PHE A 175 -20.29 30.97 3.87
CA PHE A 175 -20.33 31.96 2.79
C PHE A 175 -21.58 31.83 1.89
N GLY A 176 -22.58 31.05 2.28
CA GLY A 176 -23.80 30.83 1.50
C GLY A 176 -23.62 29.87 0.33
N LEU A 177 -22.55 29.06 0.34
CA LEU A 177 -22.25 28.03 -0.68
C LEU A 177 -22.35 26.60 -0.09
N PRO A 178 -23.51 26.16 0.41
CA PRO A 178 -23.67 24.83 1.05
C PRO A 178 -23.45 23.67 0.08
N TRP A 179 -23.54 23.91 -1.24
CA TRP A 179 -23.26 22.92 -2.27
C TRP A 179 -21.78 22.49 -2.33
N LEU A 180 -20.86 23.28 -1.74
CA LEU A 180 -19.44 22.95 -1.71
C LEU A 180 -19.16 21.68 -0.89
N ASP A 181 -19.91 21.43 0.17
CA ASP A 181 -19.79 20.21 0.99
C ASP A 181 -20.06 18.97 0.15
N THR A 182 -21.17 18.98 -0.59
CA THR A 182 -21.56 17.90 -1.49
C THR A 182 -20.53 17.68 -2.61
N VAL A 183 -20.05 18.75 -3.24
CA VAL A 183 -19.04 18.64 -4.31
C VAL A 183 -17.72 18.11 -3.75
N ALA A 184 -17.28 18.60 -2.59
CA ALA A 184 -16.06 18.12 -1.95
C ALA A 184 -16.16 16.64 -1.60
N ALA A 185 -17.27 16.19 -1.00
CA ALA A 185 -17.51 14.79 -0.68
C ALA A 185 -17.47 13.90 -1.93
N ILE A 186 -18.11 14.31 -3.03
CA ILE A 186 -18.10 13.55 -4.29
C ILE A 186 -16.68 13.46 -4.87
N VAL A 187 -15.97 14.58 -4.95
CA VAL A 187 -14.59 14.61 -5.48
C VAL A 187 -13.66 13.73 -4.65
N VAL A 188 -13.72 13.85 -3.33
CA VAL A 188 -12.91 13.03 -2.41
C VAL A 188 -13.28 11.56 -2.55
N GLY A 189 -14.56 11.21 -2.57
CA GLY A 189 -15.02 9.84 -2.77
C GLY A 189 -14.46 9.20 -4.06
N PHE A 190 -14.44 9.94 -5.18
CA PHE A 190 -13.82 9.46 -6.42
C PHE A 190 -12.31 9.24 -6.28
N ILE A 191 -11.59 10.13 -5.59
CA ILE A 191 -10.16 9.98 -5.34
C ILE A 191 -9.89 8.71 -4.51
N ILE A 192 -10.70 8.46 -3.48
CA ILE A 192 -10.58 7.27 -2.63
C ILE A 192 -10.85 6.00 -3.44
N CYS A 193 -11.95 5.95 -4.19
CA CYS A 193 -12.27 4.79 -5.04
C CYS A 193 -11.18 4.52 -6.08
N LYS A 194 -10.64 5.56 -6.72
CA LYS A 194 -9.52 5.42 -7.65
C LYS A 194 -8.29 4.84 -6.95
N THR A 195 -7.96 5.35 -5.77
CA THR A 195 -6.82 4.90 -4.98
C THR A 195 -6.96 3.43 -4.56
N ALA A 196 -8.16 3.05 -4.10
CA ALA A 196 -8.50 1.69 -3.75
C ALA A 196 -8.37 0.76 -4.97
N TRP A 197 -8.87 1.18 -6.14
CA TRP A 197 -8.75 0.42 -7.39
C TRP A 197 -7.29 0.20 -7.81
N GLU A 198 -6.44 1.22 -7.70
CA GLU A 198 -5.00 1.10 -7.99
C GLU A 198 -4.34 0.06 -7.07
N ILE A 199 -4.56 0.14 -5.75
CA ILE A 199 -4.00 -0.82 -4.80
C ILE A 199 -4.53 -2.24 -5.08
N PHE A 200 -5.84 -2.37 -5.35
CA PHE A 200 -6.47 -3.63 -5.69
C PHE A 200 -5.82 -4.25 -6.93
N ARG A 201 -5.75 -3.49 -8.03
CA ARG A 201 -5.15 -3.95 -9.29
C ARG A 201 -3.70 -4.38 -9.09
N ASP A 202 -2.90 -3.57 -8.41
CA ASP A 202 -1.47 -3.84 -8.22
C ASP A 202 -1.25 -5.04 -7.28
N SER A 203 -2.11 -5.23 -6.28
CA SER A 203 -2.07 -6.38 -5.36
C SER A 203 -2.52 -7.66 -6.05
N THR A 204 -3.60 -7.63 -6.83
CA THR A 204 -4.08 -8.76 -7.62
C THR A 204 -3.06 -9.16 -8.67
N HIS A 205 -2.50 -8.21 -9.43
CA HIS A 205 -1.43 -8.46 -10.41
C HIS A 205 -0.25 -9.18 -9.75
N SER A 206 0.17 -8.70 -8.57
CA SER A 206 1.26 -9.31 -7.80
C SER A 206 0.92 -10.71 -7.27
N LEU A 207 -0.33 -10.97 -6.90
CA LEU A 207 -0.78 -12.29 -6.41
C LEU A 207 -0.91 -13.33 -7.53
N THR A 208 -1.19 -12.88 -8.75
CA THR A 208 -1.25 -13.72 -9.96
C THR A 208 0.11 -13.86 -10.65
N ASP A 209 1.22 -13.64 -9.92
CA ASP A 209 2.60 -13.68 -10.43
C ASP A 209 2.90 -12.70 -11.58
N GLY A 210 2.13 -11.62 -11.67
CA GLY A 210 2.41 -10.51 -12.57
C GLY A 210 3.65 -9.72 -12.12
N PHE A 211 4.45 -9.30 -13.08
CA PHE A 211 5.69 -8.56 -12.88
C PHE A 211 5.78 -7.39 -13.86
N ASP A 212 6.48 -6.32 -13.47
CA ASP A 212 6.60 -5.13 -14.31
C ASP A 212 7.51 -5.39 -15.52
N GLU A 213 7.06 -4.99 -16.72
CA GLU A 213 7.76 -5.28 -17.96
C GLU A 213 9.08 -4.49 -18.09
N GLN A 214 9.13 -3.27 -17.53
CA GLN A 214 10.34 -2.48 -17.51
C GLN A 214 11.37 -3.08 -16.54
N GLU A 215 10.95 -3.47 -15.33
CA GLU A 215 11.82 -4.17 -14.38
C GLU A 215 12.33 -5.51 -14.98
N LEU A 216 11.50 -6.24 -15.71
CA LEU A 216 11.91 -7.47 -16.39
C LEU A 216 12.94 -7.21 -17.49
N SER A 217 12.80 -6.11 -18.24
CA SER A 217 13.77 -5.67 -19.24
C SER A 217 15.11 -5.28 -18.60
N ASP A 218 15.08 -4.64 -17.44
CA ASP A 218 16.28 -4.25 -16.70
C ASP A 218 17.03 -5.48 -16.14
N LEU A 219 16.28 -6.49 -15.66
CA LEU A 219 16.83 -7.81 -15.29
C LEU A 219 17.52 -8.47 -16.49
N ARG A 220 16.85 -8.55 -17.65
CA ARG A 220 17.42 -9.10 -18.89
C ARG A 220 18.69 -8.40 -19.31
N SER A 221 18.69 -7.07 -19.26
CA SER A 221 19.85 -6.25 -19.62
C SER A 221 21.04 -6.52 -18.69
N THR A 222 20.77 -6.69 -17.40
CA THR A 222 21.81 -7.01 -16.40
C THR A 222 22.42 -8.39 -16.65
N ILE A 223 21.59 -9.40 -16.94
CA ILE A 223 22.03 -10.77 -17.23
C ILE A 223 22.86 -10.81 -18.52
N ALA A 224 22.43 -10.09 -19.56
CA ALA A 224 23.11 -10.07 -20.86
C ALA A 224 24.52 -9.47 -20.81
N LEU A 225 24.81 -8.62 -19.81
CA LEU A 225 26.12 -8.01 -19.62
C LEU A 225 27.13 -8.95 -18.94
N ILE A 226 26.72 -10.13 -18.48
CA ILE A 226 27.60 -11.06 -17.75
C ILE A 226 28.44 -11.89 -18.72
N PRO A 227 29.79 -11.81 -18.65
CA PRO A 227 30.67 -12.64 -19.47
C PRO A 227 30.37 -14.14 -19.36
N GLY A 228 30.17 -14.78 -20.50
CA GLY A 228 29.84 -16.21 -20.63
C GLY A 228 28.37 -16.47 -21.00
N VAL A 229 27.49 -15.48 -20.84
CA VAL A 229 26.11 -15.54 -21.34
C VAL A 229 26.13 -15.23 -22.84
N GLU A 230 25.78 -16.21 -23.67
CA GLU A 230 25.71 -16.06 -25.13
C GLU A 230 24.28 -15.79 -25.63
N GLY A 231 23.28 -16.06 -24.79
CA GLY A 231 21.87 -15.85 -25.10
C GLY A 231 21.02 -15.94 -23.83
N ILE A 232 19.80 -15.39 -23.91
CA ILE A 232 18.80 -15.49 -22.85
C ILE A 232 17.53 -16.03 -23.52
N ARG A 233 17.16 -17.26 -23.19
CA ARG A 233 16.01 -17.94 -23.80
C ARG A 233 14.71 -17.55 -23.12
N ASP A 234 14.73 -17.46 -21.80
CA ASP A 234 13.56 -17.12 -21.00
C ASP A 234 13.97 -16.38 -19.72
N VAL A 235 13.16 -15.40 -19.33
CA VAL A 235 13.26 -14.73 -18.03
C VAL A 235 11.87 -14.51 -17.51
N LYS A 236 11.62 -15.05 -16.32
CA LYS A 236 10.38 -14.88 -15.57
C LYS A 236 10.73 -14.31 -14.21
N ALA A 237 9.89 -13.41 -13.73
CA ALA A 237 10.00 -12.90 -12.38
C ALA A 237 8.63 -12.82 -11.74
N ARG A 238 8.59 -12.94 -10.42
CA ARG A 238 7.37 -12.77 -9.61
C ARG A 238 7.69 -12.10 -8.29
N VAL A 239 6.72 -11.39 -7.72
CA VAL A 239 6.91 -10.69 -6.44
C VAL A 239 6.47 -11.56 -5.27
N HIS A 240 7.27 -11.57 -4.20
CA HIS A 240 6.89 -12.06 -2.87
C HIS A 240 7.13 -10.94 -1.84
N GLY A 241 6.05 -10.34 -1.36
CA GLY A 241 6.11 -9.16 -0.49
C GLY A 241 6.75 -7.98 -1.22
N ASN A 242 7.94 -7.59 -0.80
CA ASN A 242 8.75 -6.52 -1.38
C ASN A 242 9.93 -7.02 -2.26
N HIS A 243 10.12 -8.34 -2.38
CA HIS A 243 11.24 -8.92 -3.14
C HIS A 243 10.80 -9.63 -4.42
N ALA A 244 11.70 -9.68 -5.41
CA ALA A 244 11.51 -10.46 -6.63
C ALA A 244 12.13 -11.86 -6.51
N LEU A 245 11.45 -12.86 -7.05
CA LEU A 245 11.98 -14.18 -7.37
C LEU A 245 12.13 -14.25 -8.88
N VAL A 246 13.30 -14.67 -9.35
CA VAL A 246 13.63 -14.69 -10.78
C VAL A 246 13.99 -16.10 -11.21
N ASP A 247 13.37 -16.56 -12.30
CA ASP A 247 13.73 -17.80 -13.00
C ASP A 247 14.28 -17.40 -14.37
N VAL A 248 15.50 -17.81 -14.69
CA VAL A 248 16.19 -17.46 -15.94
C VAL A 248 16.72 -18.72 -16.63
N VAL A 249 16.54 -18.78 -17.94
CA VAL A 249 17.19 -19.76 -18.82
C VAL A 249 18.22 -19.03 -19.68
N ILE A 250 19.49 -19.32 -19.46
CA ILE A 250 20.59 -18.75 -20.23
C ILE A 250 21.15 -19.77 -21.21
N GLU A 251 21.69 -19.26 -22.31
CA GLU A 251 22.46 -20.04 -23.28
C GLU A 251 23.94 -19.74 -23.12
N VAL A 252 24.76 -20.78 -23.07
CA VAL A 252 26.23 -20.68 -22.94
C VAL A 252 26.92 -21.57 -23.97
N ASN A 253 28.23 -21.38 -24.16
CA ASN A 253 29.01 -22.19 -25.08
C ASN A 253 28.94 -23.69 -24.72
N PRO A 254 28.61 -24.59 -25.68
CA PRO A 254 28.49 -26.04 -25.42
C PRO A 254 29.79 -26.74 -24.97
N GLN A 255 30.95 -26.11 -25.18
CA GLN A 255 32.25 -26.66 -24.81
C GLN A 255 32.63 -26.36 -23.36
N LEU A 256 31.86 -25.53 -22.65
CA LEU A 256 32.11 -25.25 -21.24
C LEU A 256 31.89 -26.50 -20.38
N SER A 257 32.76 -26.68 -19.40
CA SER A 257 32.54 -27.65 -18.35
C SER A 257 31.35 -27.26 -17.47
N LEU A 258 30.76 -28.25 -16.79
CA LEU A 258 29.68 -28.01 -15.82
C LEU A 258 30.09 -27.01 -14.73
N ILE A 259 31.36 -27.02 -14.31
CA ILE A 259 31.90 -26.10 -13.31
C ILE A 259 31.90 -24.67 -13.84
N GLU A 260 32.27 -24.46 -15.10
CA GLU A 260 32.27 -23.13 -15.72
C GLU A 260 30.84 -22.62 -15.91
N GLY A 261 29.91 -23.48 -16.34
CA GLY A 261 28.48 -23.15 -16.40
C GLY A 261 27.92 -22.75 -15.04
N HIS A 262 28.22 -23.52 -13.98
CA HIS A 262 27.80 -23.20 -12.62
C HIS A 262 28.35 -21.85 -12.13
N ARG A 263 29.61 -21.53 -12.43
CA ARG A 263 30.19 -20.22 -12.09
C ARG A 263 29.52 -19.05 -12.82
N ILE A 264 29.01 -19.26 -14.03
CA ILE A 264 28.21 -18.24 -14.74
C ILE A 264 26.88 -18.04 -14.01
N SER A 265 26.22 -19.12 -13.59
CA SER A 265 25.02 -19.07 -12.76
C SER A 265 25.26 -18.30 -11.46
N ASP A 266 26.29 -18.66 -10.69
CA ASP A 266 26.62 -17.98 -9.42
C ASP A 266 26.80 -16.47 -9.62
N ARG A 267 27.50 -16.07 -10.69
CA ARG A 267 27.70 -14.66 -11.03
C ARG A 267 26.40 -13.95 -11.41
N ILE A 268 25.46 -14.64 -12.06
CA ILE A 268 24.13 -14.09 -12.34
C ILE A 268 23.36 -13.90 -11.04
N GLU A 269 23.36 -14.90 -10.17
CA GLU A 269 22.67 -14.85 -8.87
C GLU A 269 23.20 -13.69 -8.02
N GLU A 270 24.52 -13.59 -7.84
CA GLU A 270 25.18 -12.50 -7.11
C GLU A 270 24.85 -11.14 -7.73
N ARG A 271 25.00 -11.00 -9.06
CA ARG A 271 24.81 -9.72 -9.73
C ARG A 271 23.37 -9.23 -9.64
N LEU A 272 22.40 -10.14 -9.77
CA LEU A 272 21.00 -9.79 -9.62
C LEU A 272 20.66 -9.40 -8.18
N GLN A 273 21.19 -10.11 -7.18
CA GLN A 273 21.00 -9.75 -5.76
C GLN A 273 21.65 -8.41 -5.38
N GLU A 274 22.75 -8.02 -6.04
CA GLU A 274 23.42 -6.74 -5.78
C GLU A 274 22.71 -5.54 -6.41
N VAL A 275 22.25 -5.68 -7.65
CA VAL A 275 21.71 -4.57 -8.44
C VAL A 275 20.20 -4.43 -8.29
N HIS A 276 19.51 -5.55 -8.09
CA HIS A 276 18.06 -5.63 -8.05
C HIS A 276 17.60 -6.11 -6.68
N ASN A 277 16.36 -5.79 -6.30
CA ASN A 277 15.79 -6.24 -5.02
C ASN A 277 15.30 -7.71 -5.09
N THR A 278 16.16 -8.61 -5.58
CA THR A 278 15.86 -10.04 -5.76
C THR A 278 16.30 -10.85 -4.55
N MET A 279 15.42 -11.71 -4.03
CA MET A 279 15.72 -12.59 -2.90
C MET A 279 16.23 -13.96 -3.35
N HIS A 280 15.71 -14.46 -4.47
CA HIS A 280 16.05 -15.77 -4.99
C HIS A 280 16.11 -15.73 -6.50
N VAL A 281 17.15 -16.32 -7.07
CA VAL A 281 17.36 -16.44 -8.50
C VAL A 281 17.61 -17.91 -8.80
N HIS A 282 16.90 -18.47 -9.78
CA HIS A 282 17.16 -19.81 -10.27
C HIS A 282 17.64 -19.73 -11.71
N VAL A 283 18.87 -20.19 -11.96
CA VAL A 283 19.50 -20.15 -13.29
C VAL A 283 19.54 -21.56 -13.88
N HIS A 284 18.80 -21.76 -14.97
CA HIS A 284 18.94 -22.92 -15.82
C HIS A 284 19.92 -22.63 -16.96
N VAL A 285 20.91 -23.49 -17.14
CA VAL A 285 21.97 -23.33 -18.15
C VAL A 285 21.71 -24.31 -19.29
N GLU A 286 21.56 -23.77 -20.50
CA GLU A 286 21.41 -24.53 -21.73
C GLU A 286 22.61 -24.29 -22.68
N PRO A 287 23.03 -25.30 -23.45
CA PRO A 287 24.03 -25.10 -24.50
C PRO A 287 23.42 -24.33 -25.68
N LYS A 288 24.15 -23.36 -26.22
CA LYS A 288 23.80 -22.68 -27.47
C LYS A 288 24.15 -23.59 -28.67
N LEU A 289 23.14 -24.28 -29.20
CA LEU A 289 23.29 -25.22 -30.32
C LEU A 289 23.20 -24.53 -31.69
#